data_AF-X1KZG0-F1
#
_entry.id   AF-X1KZG0-F1
#
_cell.length_a   1.000
_cell.length_b   1.000
_cell.length_c   1.000
_cell.angle_alpha   90.00
_cell.angle_beta   90.00
_cell.angle_gamma   90.00
#
_symmetry.space_group_name_H-M   'P 1'
#
loop_
_entity.id
_entity.type
_entity.pdbx_description
1 polymer ?
#
loop_
_entity_poly.entity_id
_entity_poly.type
_entity_poly.pdbx_seq_one_letter_code
_entity_poly.pdbx_strand_id
1 'polypeptide(L)'
;ENPFPASLLIKVKRDIGTIKEIAGEISNYPEIEEVDYGGKGAEELFRATSLFRMVSLILEVTLGLGLLIVASLLFSLTLPKQRIERLKEKGKSIWMIKGSFLGQGILEGLFTSLFALGVLYGIYRLLILRVEGISFMNLEMALGLVSAGLVFGLLGSLFSWSSIKK
;
A
#
# COMPACT_ATOMS: atom_id res chain seq x y z
N GLU A 1 -15.57 -31.39 38.09
CA GLU A 1 -14.23 -31.57 37.49
C GLU A 1 -14.29 -31.10 36.05
N ASN A 2 -13.24 -30.44 35.54
CA ASN A 2 -13.19 -29.98 34.15
C ASN A 2 -12.96 -31.20 33.24
N PRO A 3 -13.91 -31.56 32.36
CA PRO A 3 -13.79 -32.76 31.52
C PRO A 3 -12.88 -32.57 30.30
N PHE A 4 -12.29 -31.38 30.10
CA PHE A 4 -11.43 -31.07 28.96
C PHE A 4 -9.95 -30.85 29.36
N PRO A 5 -9.01 -31.27 28.50
CA PRO A 5 -7.59 -30.95 28.67
C PRO A 5 -7.36 -29.43 28.66
N ALA A 6 -6.32 -28.99 29.38
CA ALA A 6 -5.97 -27.58 29.42
C ALA A 6 -5.50 -27.12 28.03
N SER A 7 -6.13 -26.07 27.48
CA SER A 7 -5.79 -25.51 26.17
C SER A 7 -5.19 -24.11 26.31
N LEU A 8 -4.18 -23.82 25.49
CA LEU A 8 -3.53 -22.51 25.42
C LEU A 8 -3.59 -21.98 23.99
N LEU A 9 -4.28 -20.85 23.79
CA LEU A 9 -4.40 -20.22 22.48
C LEU A 9 -3.27 -19.20 22.27
N ILE A 10 -2.32 -19.53 21.40
CA ILE A 10 -1.18 -18.68 21.06
C ILE A 10 -1.49 -17.93 19.77
N LYS A 11 -1.59 -16.59 19.85
CA LYS A 11 -1.78 -15.73 18.67
C LYS A 11 -0.43 -15.28 18.12
N VAL A 12 -0.04 -15.84 16.98
CA VAL A 12 1.19 -15.44 16.28
C VAL A 12 0.86 -14.33 15.27
N LYS A 13 1.56 -13.20 15.35
CA LYS A 13 1.36 -12.05 14.44
C LYS A 13 2.12 -12.16 13.10
N ARG A 14 2.86 -13.25 12.87
CA ARG A 14 3.77 -13.46 11.73
C ARG A 14 3.24 -14.53 10.77
N ASP A 15 3.85 -14.61 9.58
CA ASP A 15 3.49 -15.54 8.50
C ASP A 15 3.49 -17.01 8.95
N ILE A 16 2.74 -17.85 8.21
CA ILE A 16 2.54 -19.27 8.55
C ILE A 16 3.82 -20.11 8.52
N GLY A 17 4.83 -19.68 7.76
CA GLY A 17 6.15 -20.32 7.79
C GLY A 17 6.73 -20.31 9.21
N THR A 18 6.60 -19.18 9.90
CA THR A 18 7.00 -19.05 11.30
C THR A 18 6.06 -19.81 12.23
N ILE A 19 4.76 -19.90 11.92
CA ILE A 19 3.80 -20.68 12.73
C ILE A 19 4.15 -22.16 12.71
N LYS A 20 4.53 -22.72 11.55
CA LYS A 20 4.93 -24.12 11.42
C LYS A 20 6.22 -24.42 12.18
N GLU A 21 7.21 -23.54 12.11
CA GLU A 21 8.46 -23.67 12.87
C GLU A 21 8.20 -23.63 14.38
N ILE A 22 7.40 -22.65 14.85
CA ILE A 22 7.01 -22.52 16.25
C ILE A 22 6.19 -23.73 16.71
N ALA A 23 5.23 -24.20 15.90
CA ALA A 23 4.43 -25.38 16.23
C ALA A 23 5.30 -26.64 16.32
N GLY A 24 6.31 -26.77 15.45
CA GLY A 24 7.29 -27.84 15.52
C GLY A 24 8.17 -27.79 16.77
N GLU A 25 8.58 -26.59 17.19
CA GLU A 25 9.34 -26.39 18.42
C GLU A 25 8.50 -26.71 19.67
N ILE A 26 7.25 -26.23 19.71
CA ILE A 26 6.31 -26.44 20.81
C ILE A 26 5.91 -27.93 20.93
N SER A 27 5.75 -28.63 19.81
CA SER A 27 5.41 -30.05 19.82
C SER A 27 6.49 -30.96 20.42
N ASN A 28 7.72 -30.45 20.64
CA ASN A 28 8.79 -31.22 21.26
C ASN A 28 8.76 -31.21 22.80
N TYR A 29 7.90 -30.39 23.41
CA TYR A 29 7.75 -30.38 24.86
C TYR A 29 6.93 -31.58 25.33
N PRO A 30 7.45 -32.39 26.28
CA PRO A 30 6.77 -33.60 26.74
C PRO A 30 5.45 -33.32 27.46
N GLU A 31 5.23 -32.10 27.95
CA GLU A 31 3.98 -31.67 28.59
C GLU A 31 2.84 -31.34 27.59
N ILE A 32 3.13 -31.34 26.29
CA ILE A 32 2.19 -30.93 25.24
C ILE A 32 1.74 -32.15 24.45
N GLU A 33 0.46 -32.51 24.58
CA GLU A 33 -0.12 -33.68 23.90
C GLU A 33 -0.42 -33.43 22.42
N GLU A 34 -0.91 -32.23 22.06
CA GLU A 34 -1.32 -31.90 20.69
C GLU A 34 -1.11 -30.42 20.37
N VAL A 35 -0.63 -30.12 19.16
CA VAL A 35 -0.49 -28.77 18.62
C VAL A 35 -1.25 -28.66 17.31
N ASP A 36 -2.41 -27.99 17.33
CA ASP A 36 -3.16 -27.68 16.11
C ASP A 36 -2.78 -26.30 15.56
N TYR A 37 -2.21 -26.29 14.35
CA TYR A 37 -1.90 -25.08 13.58
C TYR A 37 -2.62 -25.01 12.23
N GLY A 38 -3.65 -25.85 12.00
CA GLY A 38 -4.46 -25.88 10.78
C GLY A 38 -3.89 -26.69 9.62
N GLY A 39 -2.66 -27.22 9.74
CA GLY A 39 -2.07 -28.18 8.81
C GLY A 39 -2.04 -27.73 7.34
N LYS A 40 -2.18 -28.68 6.42
CA LYS A 40 -2.03 -28.46 4.95
C LYS A 40 -3.06 -27.48 4.36
N GLY A 41 -4.30 -27.49 4.85
CA GLY A 41 -5.36 -26.61 4.33
C GLY A 41 -5.06 -25.13 4.59
N ALA A 42 -4.55 -24.80 5.78
CA ALA A 42 -4.08 -23.46 6.09
C ALA A 42 -2.85 -23.08 5.25
N GLU A 43 -1.89 -23.99 5.06
CA GLU A 43 -0.71 -23.72 4.22
C GLU A 43 -1.07 -23.35 2.77
N GLU A 44 -2.06 -24.02 2.16
CA GLU A 44 -2.51 -23.74 0.80
C GLU A 44 -3.20 -22.37 0.67
N LEU A 45 -4.06 -22.00 1.62
CA LEU A 45 -4.72 -20.70 1.65
C LEU A 45 -3.70 -19.56 1.80
N PHE A 46 -2.69 -19.75 2.64
CA PHE A 46 -1.63 -18.76 2.83
C PHE A 46 -0.72 -18.65 1.60
N ARG A 47 -0.40 -19.76 0.94
CA ARG A 47 0.32 -19.74 -0.35
C ARG A 47 -0.47 -19.01 -1.43
N ALA A 48 -1.77 -19.27 -1.54
CA ALA A 48 -2.62 -18.53 -2.48
C ALA A 48 -2.59 -17.03 -2.16
N THR A 49 -2.76 -16.67 -0.89
CA THR A 49 -2.74 -15.26 -0.44
C THR A 49 -1.39 -14.59 -0.70
N SER A 50 -0.27 -15.27 -0.46
CA SER A 50 1.06 -14.71 -0.71
C SER A 50 1.35 -14.52 -2.20
N LEU A 51 0.88 -15.43 -3.05
CA LEU A 51 0.92 -15.26 -4.50
C LEU A 51 0.09 -14.05 -4.95
N PHE A 52 -1.14 -13.91 -4.46
CA PHE A 52 -1.97 -12.75 -4.75
C PHE A 52 -1.29 -11.44 -4.31
N ARG A 53 -0.66 -11.41 -3.14
CA ARG A 53 0.10 -10.25 -2.64
C ARG A 53 1.30 -9.91 -3.52
N MET A 54 2.01 -10.91 -4.02
CA MET A 54 3.15 -10.69 -4.93
C MET A 54 2.67 -10.14 -6.28
N VAL A 55 1.61 -10.73 -6.84
CA VAL A 55 1.02 -10.30 -8.11
C VAL A 55 0.48 -8.87 -8.00
N SER A 56 -0.23 -8.55 -6.91
CA SER A 56 -0.76 -7.20 -6.71
C SER A 56 0.36 -6.16 -6.60
N LEU A 57 1.44 -6.46 -5.87
CA LEU A 57 2.60 -5.58 -5.77
C LEU A 57 3.27 -5.32 -7.13
N ILE A 58 3.48 -6.37 -7.93
CA ILE A 58 4.06 -6.23 -9.27
C ILE A 58 3.18 -5.36 -10.17
N LEU A 59 1.86 -5.59 -10.13
CA LEU A 59 0.90 -4.80 -10.90
C LEU A 59 0.88 -3.33 -10.46
N GLU A 60 0.83 -3.06 -9.15
CA GLU A 60 0.85 -1.71 -8.59
C GLU A 60 2.10 -0.93 -9.01
N VAL A 61 3.29 -1.53 -8.89
CA VAL A 61 4.56 -0.90 -9.28
C VAL A 61 4.60 -0.63 -10.78
N THR A 62 4.22 -1.62 -11.59
CA THR A 62 4.29 -1.51 -13.06
C THR A 62 3.33 -0.44 -13.58
N LEU A 63 2.08 -0.45 -13.12
CA LEU A 63 1.08 0.55 -13.50
C LEU A 63 1.44 1.94 -12.96
N GLY A 64 1.93 2.02 -11.71
CA GLY A 64 2.37 3.27 -11.11
C GLY A 64 3.50 3.93 -11.89
N LEU A 65 4.52 3.17 -12.28
CA LEU A 65 5.63 3.67 -13.13
C LEU A 65 5.12 4.13 -14.50
N GLY A 66 4.24 3.36 -15.14
CA GLY A 66 3.64 3.74 -16.42
C GLY A 66 2.89 5.06 -16.34
N LEU A 67 2.07 5.24 -15.29
CA LEU A 67 1.33 6.47 -15.06
C LEU A 67 2.27 7.68 -14.83
N LEU A 68 3.34 7.51 -14.04
CA LEU A 68 4.34 8.55 -13.82
C LEU A 68 5.02 9.00 -15.12
N ILE A 69 5.36 8.03 -15.99
CA ILE A 69 5.95 8.31 -17.31
C ILE A 69 4.96 9.11 -18.15
N VAL A 70 3.72 8.64 -18.31
CA VAL A 70 2.70 9.33 -19.12
C VAL A 70 2.43 10.74 -18.61
N ALA A 71 2.28 10.93 -17.29
CA ALA A 71 2.09 12.24 -16.68
C ALA A 71 3.27 13.19 -16.97
N SER A 72 4.50 12.68 -16.87
CA SER A 72 5.72 13.45 -17.14
C SER A 72 5.81 13.88 -18.60
N LEU A 73 5.50 12.97 -19.54
CA LEU A 73 5.47 13.30 -20.97
C LEU A 73 4.39 14.34 -21.27
N LEU A 74 3.18 14.15 -20.74
CA LEU A 74 2.07 15.06 -20.98
C LEU A 74 2.40 16.47 -20.49
N PHE A 75 3.04 16.60 -19.32
CA PHE A 75 3.49 17.87 -18.76
C PHE A 75 4.52 18.58 -19.66
N SER A 76 5.54 17.86 -20.11
CA SER A 76 6.58 18.39 -21.01
C SER A 76 6.01 18.92 -22.32
N LEU A 77 4.98 18.24 -22.86
CA LEU A 77 4.32 18.61 -24.12
C LEU A 77 3.32 19.77 -23.98
N THR A 78 2.62 19.86 -22.84
CA THR A 78 1.49 20.79 -22.66
C THR A 78 1.87 22.10 -21.99
N LEU A 79 3.05 22.22 -21.38
CA LEU A 79 3.52 23.50 -20.85
C LEU A 79 3.86 24.47 -21.99
N PRO A 80 3.09 25.56 -22.19
CA PRO A 80 3.44 26.57 -23.18
C PRO A 80 4.66 27.32 -22.66
N LYS A 81 5.73 27.42 -23.46
CA LYS A 81 6.96 28.17 -23.14
C LYS A 81 6.68 29.58 -22.56
N GLN A 82 5.59 30.19 -23.00
CA GLN A 82 5.07 31.50 -22.57
C GLN A 82 4.68 31.60 -21.09
N ARG A 83 4.40 30.49 -20.39
CA ARG A 83 4.00 30.49 -18.96
C ARG A 83 5.20 30.70 -18.04
N ILE A 84 6.38 30.24 -18.45
CA ILE A 84 7.65 30.46 -17.73
C ILE A 84 8.15 31.88 -17.97
N GLU A 85 8.02 32.40 -19.20
CA GLU A 85 8.42 33.76 -19.56
C GLU A 85 7.66 34.82 -18.74
N ARG A 86 6.33 34.70 -18.60
CA ARG A 86 5.54 35.62 -17.74
C ARG A 86 5.86 35.55 -16.24
N LEU A 87 6.42 34.45 -15.74
CA LEU A 87 6.86 34.33 -14.34
C LEU A 87 8.25 34.92 -14.13
N LYS A 88 9.14 34.81 -15.14
CA LYS A 88 10.44 35.49 -15.15
C LYS A 88 10.29 37.01 -15.23
N GLU A 89 9.35 37.52 -16.03
CA GLU A 89 9.06 38.97 -16.16
C GLU A 89 8.60 39.63 -14.85
N LYS A 90 8.02 38.87 -13.92
CA LYS A 90 7.60 39.35 -12.59
C LYS A 90 8.67 39.21 -11.51
N GLY A 91 9.90 38.83 -11.86
CA GLY A 91 11.00 38.63 -10.91
C GLY A 91 10.77 37.48 -9.92
N LYS A 92 9.84 36.56 -10.20
CA LYS A 92 9.59 35.44 -9.28
C LYS A 92 10.78 34.47 -9.31
N SER A 93 11.33 34.20 -8.12
CA SER A 93 12.37 33.19 -7.91
C SER A 93 11.95 31.85 -8.52
N ILE A 94 12.87 31.22 -9.24
CA ILE A 94 12.74 29.85 -9.79
C ILE A 94 12.32 28.85 -8.70
N TRP A 95 12.68 29.11 -7.45
CA TRP A 95 12.30 28.30 -6.29
C TRP A 95 10.80 28.38 -5.98
N MET A 96 10.16 29.54 -6.18
CA MET A 96 8.71 29.72 -5.96
C MET A 96 7.87 28.99 -7.00
N ILE A 97 8.35 28.97 -8.26
CA ILE A 97 7.71 28.23 -9.35
C ILE A 97 7.77 26.73 -9.06
N LYS A 98 8.95 26.26 -8.67
CA LYS A 98 9.22 24.85 -8.38
C LYS A 98 8.49 24.36 -7.12
N GLY A 99 8.40 25.20 -6.08
CA GLY A 99 7.61 24.90 -4.87
C GLY A 99 6.11 24.74 -5.15
N SER A 100 5.55 25.51 -6.08
CA SER A 100 4.14 25.35 -6.49
C SER A 100 3.86 23.99 -7.12
N PHE A 101 4.79 23.45 -7.91
CA PHE A 101 4.65 22.12 -8.52
C PHE A 101 4.79 20.99 -7.49
N LEU A 102 5.74 21.11 -6.57
CA LEU A 102 5.91 20.17 -5.46
C LEU A 102 4.66 20.13 -4.58
N GLY A 103 4.10 21.30 -4.23
CA GLY A 103 2.87 21.40 -3.44
C GLY A 103 1.66 20.78 -4.15
N GLN A 104 1.53 20.98 -5.46
CA GLN A 104 0.45 20.35 -6.24
C GLN A 104 0.54 18.82 -6.22
N GLY A 105 1.73 18.25 -6.43
CA GLY A 105 1.88 16.78 -6.42
C GLY A 105 1.60 16.14 -5.06
N ILE A 106 2.01 16.79 -3.95
CA ILE A 106 1.67 16.33 -2.59
C ILE A 106 0.15 16.33 -2.39
N LEU A 107 -0.52 17.43 -2.75
CA LEU A 107 -1.98 17.54 -2.61
C LEU A 107 -2.70 16.49 -3.46
N GLU A 108 -2.29 16.31 -4.70
CA GLU A 108 -2.87 15.32 -5.61
C GLU A 108 -2.67 13.88 -5.12
N GLY A 109 -1.48 13.56 -4.59
CA GLY A 109 -1.19 12.26 -3.96
C GLY A 109 -2.03 12.01 -2.70
N LEU A 110 -2.22 13.04 -1.86
CA LEU A 110 -3.10 12.96 -0.70
C LEU A 110 -4.56 12.74 -1.09
N PHE A 111 -5.08 13.55 -2.01
CA PHE A 111 -6.47 13.42 -2.47
C PHE A 111 -6.72 12.05 -3.09
N THR A 112 -5.79 11.56 -3.92
CA THR A 112 -5.91 10.25 -4.58
C THR A 112 -5.92 9.11 -3.57
N SER A 113 -5.03 9.13 -2.59
CA SER A 113 -4.98 8.07 -1.57
C SER A 113 -6.17 8.09 -0.62
N LEU A 114 -6.64 9.28 -0.20
CA LEU A 114 -7.86 9.41 0.60
C LEU A 114 -9.10 8.97 -0.20
N PHE A 115 -9.16 9.32 -1.48
CA PHE A 115 -10.23 8.86 -2.36
C PHE A 115 -10.22 7.34 -2.51
N ALA A 116 -9.05 6.73 -2.74
CA ALA A 116 -8.90 5.29 -2.82
C ALA A 116 -9.31 4.58 -1.51
N LEU A 117 -8.94 5.12 -0.35
CA LEU A 117 -9.44 4.63 0.95
C LEU A 117 -10.96 4.69 1.05
N GLY A 118 -11.57 5.79 0.59
CA GLY A 118 -13.02 5.94 0.57
C GLY A 118 -13.71 4.90 -0.33
N VAL A 119 -13.15 4.66 -1.52
CA VAL A 119 -13.65 3.62 -2.45
C VAL A 119 -13.52 2.23 -1.85
N LEU A 120 -12.36 1.89 -1.27
CA LEU A 120 -12.12 0.62 -0.59
C LEU A 120 -13.10 0.40 0.58
N TYR A 121 -13.34 1.45 1.37
CA TYR A 121 -14.33 1.40 2.44
C TYR A 121 -15.75 1.17 1.92
N GLY A 122 -16.13 1.82 0.81
CA GLY A 122 -17.41 1.60 0.14
C GLY A 122 -17.57 0.16 -0.35
N ILE A 123 -16.53 -0.40 -0.99
CA ILE A 123 -16.52 -1.80 -1.45
C ILE A 123 -16.64 -2.75 -0.26
N TYR A 124 -15.88 -2.50 0.82
CA TYR A 124 -15.96 -3.30 2.05
C TYR A 124 -17.38 -3.35 2.62
N ARG A 125 -18.05 -2.20 2.69
CA ARG A 125 -19.44 -2.09 3.16
C ARG A 125 -20.44 -2.86 2.29
N LEU A 126 -20.17 -3.00 0.99
CA LEU A 126 -20.99 -3.82 0.11
C LEU A 126 -20.69 -5.31 0.28
N LEU A 127 -19.42 -5.68 0.45
CA LEU A 127 -19.00 -7.08 0.56
C LEU A 127 -19.42 -7.73 1.88
N ILE A 128 -19.37 -7.00 3.00
CA ILE A 128 -19.75 -7.55 4.31
C ILE A 128 -21.23 -7.96 4.38
N LEU A 129 -22.09 -7.42 3.50
CA LEU A 129 -23.48 -7.82 3.39
C LEU A 129 -23.68 -9.20 2.73
N ARG A 130 -22.63 -9.72 2.06
CA ARG A 130 -22.69 -10.94 1.23
C ARG A 130 -21.73 -12.03 1.69
N VAL A 131 -20.67 -11.65 2.42
CA VAL A 131 -19.61 -12.56 2.83
C VAL A 131 -19.27 -12.29 4.29
N GLU A 132 -19.38 -13.34 5.12
CA GLU A 132 -19.01 -13.29 6.53
C GLU A 132 -17.49 -13.46 6.71
N GLY A 133 -16.95 -12.94 7.81
CA GLY A 133 -15.52 -13.08 8.16
C GLY A 133 -14.57 -12.10 7.47
N ILE A 134 -15.06 -11.19 6.63
CA ILE A 134 -14.22 -10.12 6.05
C ILE A 134 -14.03 -9.00 7.08
N SER A 135 -12.78 -8.76 7.46
CA SER A 135 -12.37 -7.58 8.24
C SER A 135 -11.87 -6.48 7.31
N PHE A 136 -12.14 -5.21 7.66
CA PHE A 136 -11.53 -4.10 6.96
C PHE A 136 -10.02 -4.05 7.24
N MET A 137 -9.27 -3.38 6.37
CA MET A 137 -7.83 -3.19 6.54
C MET A 137 -7.50 -2.56 7.89
N ASN A 138 -6.35 -2.93 8.46
CA ASN A 138 -5.88 -2.35 9.71
C ASN A 138 -5.36 -0.90 9.49
N LEU A 139 -5.18 -0.16 10.59
CA LEU A 139 -4.71 1.22 10.54
C LEU A 139 -3.33 1.34 9.89
N GLU A 140 -2.43 0.39 10.13
CA GLU A 140 -1.09 0.37 9.56
C GLU A 140 -1.12 0.29 8.02
N MET A 141 -1.98 -0.56 7.46
CA MET A 141 -2.18 -0.66 6.02
C MET A 141 -2.83 0.61 5.46
N ALA A 142 -3.78 1.21 6.19
CA ALA A 142 -4.42 2.45 5.74
C ALA A 142 -3.41 3.61 5.69
N LEU A 143 -2.58 3.75 6.72
CA LEU A 143 -1.47 4.69 6.75
C LEU A 143 -0.43 4.37 5.66
N GLY A 144 -0.16 3.09 5.42
CA GLY A 144 0.70 2.63 4.33
C GLY A 144 0.19 3.04 2.94
N LEU A 145 -1.12 2.98 2.72
CA LEU A 145 -1.73 3.39 1.46
C LEU A 145 -1.67 4.91 1.26
N VAL A 146 -1.91 5.69 2.32
CA VAL A 146 -1.78 7.15 2.28
C VAL A 146 -0.33 7.58 2.06
N SER A 147 0.61 6.94 2.77
CA SER A 147 2.04 7.23 2.60
C SER A 147 2.53 6.84 1.21
N ALA A 148 2.06 5.73 0.63
CA ALA A 148 2.36 5.35 -0.75
C ALA A 148 1.84 6.41 -1.73
N GLY A 149 0.58 6.87 -1.59
CA GLY A 149 0.03 7.93 -2.44
C GLY A 149 0.80 9.25 -2.35
N LEU A 150 1.25 9.62 -1.15
CA LEU A 150 2.14 10.76 -0.94
C LEU A 150 3.47 10.59 -1.66
N VAL A 151 4.11 9.42 -1.54
CA VAL A 151 5.37 9.12 -2.23
C VAL A 151 5.19 9.18 -3.74
N PHE A 152 4.10 8.63 -4.29
CA PHE A 152 3.80 8.73 -5.71
C PHE A 152 3.59 10.18 -6.17
N GLY A 153 2.85 10.98 -5.40
CA GLY A 153 2.65 12.40 -5.70
C GLY A 153 3.96 13.20 -5.66
N LEU A 154 4.83 12.92 -4.69
CA LEU A 154 6.17 13.48 -4.60
C LEU A 154 7.03 13.08 -5.80
N LEU A 155 7.10 11.79 -6.12
CA LEU A 155 7.87 11.29 -7.27
C LEU A 155 7.40 11.93 -8.58
N GLY A 156 6.09 11.98 -8.83
CA GLY A 156 5.53 12.64 -10.01
C GLY A 156 5.93 14.12 -10.10
N SER A 157 5.84 14.85 -9.00
CA SER A 157 6.25 16.26 -8.96
C SER A 157 7.76 16.46 -9.14
N LEU A 158 8.60 15.54 -8.66
CA LEU A 158 10.05 15.59 -8.83
C LEU A 158 10.47 15.31 -10.28
N PHE A 159 9.80 14.37 -10.96
CA PHE A 159 10.00 14.14 -12.39
C PHE A 159 9.58 15.36 -13.22
N SER A 160 8.47 16.00 -12.86
CA SER A 160 8.07 17.28 -13.44
C SER A 160 9.13 18.37 -13.18
N TRP A 161 9.63 18.50 -11.95
CA TRP A 161 10.67 19.46 -11.58
C TRP A 161 11.96 19.29 -12.38
N SER A 162 12.43 18.07 -12.60
CA SER A 162 13.69 17.79 -13.32
C SER A 162 13.58 18.09 -14.83
N SER A 163 12.38 17.99 -15.39
CA SER A 163 12.11 18.36 -16.79
C SER A 163 12.20 19.88 -17.07
N ILE A 164 12.07 20.72 -16.03
CA ILE A 164 12.23 22.17 -16.14
C ILE A 164 13.73 22.51 -16.19
N LYS A 165 14.31 22.48 -17.40
CA LYS A 165 15.67 23.00 -17.65
C LYS A 165 15.76 24.50 -17.33
N LYS A 166 16.94 24.94 -16.85
CA LYS A 166 17.29 26.34 -16.50
C LYS A 166 16.96 27.33 -17.62
#